data_AF-A0A099YAD0-F1
#
_entry.id   AF-A0A099YAD0-F1
#
_cell.length_a   1.000
_cell.length_b   1.000
_cell.length_c   1.000
_cell.angle_alpha   90.00
_cell.angle_beta   90.00
_cell.angle_gamma   90.00
#
_symmetry.space_group_name_H-M   'P 1'
#
loop_
_entity.id
_entity.type
_entity.pdbx_description
1 polymer ?
#
loop_
_entity_poly.entity_id
_entity_poly.type
_entity_poly.pdbx_seq_one_letter_code
_entity_poly.pdbx_strand_id
1 'polypeptide(L)'
;MNERTLIDPEAFSLKFAQTAQTEAIADKDLAIAAKKFLLSYLTAYYLVDDFNAIERTNFKRVDEKKFQDLTFEELLNRVKSLNKY
;
A
#
# COMPACT_ATOMS: atom_id res chain seq x y z
N MET A 1 10.13 -8.18 5.03
CA MET A 1 11.07 -7.84 3.94
C MET A 1 11.43 -6.38 4.09
N ASN A 2 12.72 -6.06 4.23
CA ASN A 2 13.22 -4.68 4.18
C ASN A 2 13.26 -4.26 2.71
N GLU A 3 12.09 -4.05 2.12
CA GLU A 3 11.97 -3.59 0.73
C GLU A 3 11.87 -2.07 0.78
N ARG A 4 13.01 -1.40 0.71
CA ARG A 4 13.01 0.04 0.43
C ARG A 4 12.32 0.21 -0.92
N THR A 5 11.16 0.85 -0.93
CA THR A 5 10.48 1.28 -2.16
C THR A 5 11.41 2.24 -2.89
N LEU A 6 12.03 1.75 -3.96
CA LEU A 6 12.79 2.57 -4.88
C LEU A 6 11.84 2.99 -6.00
N ILE A 7 11.69 4.30 -6.18
CA ILE A 7 10.95 4.85 -7.33
C ILE A 7 11.75 4.47 -8.58
N ASP A 8 11.07 3.91 -9.59
CA ASP A 8 11.63 3.79 -10.93
C ASP A 8 11.75 5.22 -11.53
N PRO A 9 12.99 5.74 -11.68
CA PRO A 9 13.19 7.11 -12.13
C PRO A 9 12.76 7.30 -13.58
N GLU A 10 12.93 6.30 -14.43
CA GLU A 10 12.58 6.40 -15.86
C GLU A 10 11.06 6.42 -16.04
N ALA A 11 10.36 5.49 -15.39
CA ALA A 11 8.90 5.44 -15.43
C ALA A 11 8.26 6.71 -14.86
N PHE A 12 8.81 7.24 -13.76
CA PHE A 12 8.35 8.50 -13.17
C PHE A 12 8.57 9.69 -14.10
N SER A 13 9.80 9.88 -14.58
CA SER A 13 10.17 11.01 -15.43
C SER A 13 9.40 11.01 -16.74
N LEU A 14 9.20 9.85 -17.37
CA LEU A 14 8.45 9.72 -18.62
C LEU A 14 6.98 10.09 -18.43
N LYS A 15 6.33 9.58 -17.37
CA LYS A 15 4.94 9.94 -17.05
C LYS A 15 4.78 11.41 -16.76
N PHE A 16 5.67 12.00 -15.96
CA PHE A 16 5.60 13.43 -15.68
C PHE A 16 5.80 14.27 -16.95
N ALA A 17 6.74 13.91 -17.83
CA ALA A 17 6.96 14.60 -19.10
C ALA A 17 5.71 14.57 -20.00
N GLN A 18 5.05 13.41 -20.09
CA GLN A 18 3.78 13.27 -20.80
C GLN A 18 2.70 14.15 -20.18
N THR A 19 2.52 14.11 -18.86
CA THR A 19 1.54 14.95 -18.16
C THR A 19 1.82 16.45 -18.35
N ALA A 20 3.08 16.88 -18.23
CA ALA A 20 3.46 18.27 -18.40
C ALA A 20 3.18 18.77 -19.83
N GLN A 21 3.40 17.91 -20.83
CA GLN A 21 3.08 18.20 -22.23
C GLN A 21 1.57 18.27 -22.48
N THR A 22 0.79 17.33 -21.92
CA THR A 22 -0.67 17.27 -22.09
C THR A 22 -1.38 18.44 -21.40
N GLU A 23 -0.95 18.78 -20.19
CA GLU A 23 -1.51 19.89 -19.39
C GLU A 23 -0.93 21.26 -19.78
N ALA A 24 -0.04 21.30 -20.79
CA ALA A 24 0.65 22.51 -21.26
C ALA A 24 1.24 23.35 -20.11
N ILE A 25 1.93 22.69 -19.18
CA ILE A 25 2.51 23.33 -18.00
C ILE A 25 3.60 24.30 -18.44
N ALA A 26 3.49 25.56 -18.01
CA ALA A 26 4.50 26.57 -18.32
C ALA A 26 5.85 26.23 -17.68
N ASP A 27 6.95 26.54 -18.39
CA ASP A 27 8.31 26.20 -17.97
C ASP A 27 8.64 26.66 -16.53
N LYS A 28 8.18 27.86 -16.17
CA LYS A 28 8.38 28.44 -14.83
C LYS A 28 7.72 27.63 -13.70
N ASP A 29 6.69 26.84 -14.02
CA ASP A 29 5.87 26.10 -13.07
C ASP A 29 6.22 24.60 -13.04
N LEU A 30 7.05 24.11 -13.99
CA LEU A 30 7.43 22.70 -14.13
C LEU A 30 7.98 22.10 -12.84
N ALA A 31 8.87 22.81 -12.14
CA ALA A 31 9.48 22.31 -10.91
C ALA A 31 8.46 22.11 -9.77
N ILE A 32 7.47 23.02 -9.69
CA ILE A 32 6.39 22.92 -8.69
C ILE A 32 5.44 21.78 -9.06
N ALA A 33 5.10 21.67 -10.35
CA ALA A 33 4.26 20.60 -10.87
C ALA A 33 4.90 19.22 -10.65
N ALA A 34 6.19 19.06 -10.91
CA ALA A 34 6.92 17.80 -10.70
C ALA A 34 6.86 17.35 -9.23
N LYS A 35 7.04 18.28 -8.29
CA LYS A 35 6.93 18.01 -6.84
C LYS A 35 5.52 17.56 -6.45
N LYS A 36 4.49 18.22 -6.97
CA LYS A 36 3.09 17.83 -6.73
C LYS A 36 2.78 16.46 -7.32
N PHE A 37 3.25 16.20 -8.54
CA PHE A 37 3.09 14.91 -9.20
C PHE A 37 3.76 13.79 -8.40
N LEU A 38 4.99 14.01 -7.92
CA LEU A 38 5.68 13.09 -7.02
C LEU A 38 4.90 12.81 -5.74
N LEU A 39 4.37 13.86 -5.10
CA LEU A 39 3.56 13.72 -3.90
C LEU A 39 2.30 12.87 -4.15
N SER A 40 1.58 13.13 -5.25
CA SER A 40 0.40 12.36 -5.63
C SER A 40 0.74 10.90 -5.93
N TYR A 41 1.81 10.67 -6.70
CA TYR A 41 2.29 9.32 -7.02
C TYR A 41 2.62 8.52 -5.76
N LEU A 42 3.43 9.10 -4.86
CA LEU A 42 3.83 8.43 -3.63
C LEU A 42 2.64 8.17 -2.71
N THR A 43 1.74 9.14 -2.55
CA THR A 43 0.52 8.97 -1.75
C THR A 43 -0.31 7.78 -2.25
N ALA A 44 -0.55 7.73 -3.56
CA ALA A 44 -1.32 6.63 -4.17
C ALA A 44 -0.59 5.29 -4.02
N TYR A 45 0.72 5.26 -4.27
CA TYR A 45 1.53 4.06 -4.15
C TYR A 45 1.47 3.47 -2.74
N TYR A 46 1.72 4.29 -1.71
CA TYR A 46 1.70 3.81 -0.32
C TYR A 46 0.30 3.37 0.12
N LEU A 47 -0.76 4.09 -0.29
CA LEU A 47 -2.13 3.67 0.01
C LEU A 47 -2.44 2.27 -0.55
N VAL A 48 -2.03 2.01 -1.80
CA VAL A 48 -2.22 0.72 -2.46
C VAL A 48 -1.35 -0.35 -1.83
N ASP A 49 -0.09 -0.07 -1.51
CA ASP A 49 0.80 -1.05 -0.89
C ASP A 49 0.34 -1.41 0.53
N ASP A 50 -0.09 -0.43 1.33
CA ASP A 50 -0.69 -0.63 2.65
C ASP A 50 -1.95 -1.50 2.55
N PHE A 51 -2.85 -1.18 1.62
CA PHE A 51 -4.03 -2.01 1.36
C PHE A 51 -3.62 -3.45 0.99
N ASN A 52 -2.68 -3.63 0.06
CA ASN A 52 -2.21 -4.94 -0.36
C ASN A 52 -1.52 -5.70 0.80
N ALA A 53 -0.79 -5.02 1.69
CA ALA A 53 -0.18 -5.62 2.87
C ALA A 53 -1.24 -6.10 3.87
N ILE A 54 -2.29 -5.30 4.10
CA ILE A 54 -3.44 -5.66 4.92
C ILE A 54 -4.16 -6.86 4.32
N GLU A 55 -4.48 -6.82 3.02
CA GLU A 55 -5.16 -7.92 2.32
C GLU A 55 -4.31 -9.21 2.38
N ARG A 56 -3.01 -9.14 2.05
CA ARG A 56 -2.11 -10.30 2.17
C ARG A 56 -2.09 -10.88 3.59
N THR A 57 -2.22 -10.05 4.62
CA THR A 57 -2.29 -10.49 6.01
C THR A 57 -3.62 -11.15 6.33
N ASN A 58 -4.73 -10.56 5.88
CA ASN A 58 -6.09 -11.08 6.10
C ASN A 58 -6.32 -12.39 5.34
N PHE A 59 -5.86 -12.50 4.09
CA PHE A 59 -5.98 -13.70 3.26
C PHE A 59 -4.96 -14.79 3.60
N LYS A 60 -3.86 -14.49 4.30
CA LYS A 60 -3.03 -15.54 4.91
C LYS A 60 -3.71 -16.21 6.12
N ARG A 61 -4.82 -15.67 6.62
CA ARG A 61 -5.67 -16.30 7.64
C ARG A 61 -6.74 -17.23 7.04
N VAL A 62 -6.62 -17.63 5.76
CA VAL A 62 -7.54 -18.58 5.13
C VAL A 62 -7.54 -19.95 5.82
N ASP A 63 -6.48 -20.30 6.55
CA ASP A 63 -6.41 -21.51 7.38
C ASP A 63 -6.86 -21.32 8.84
N GLU A 64 -7.22 -20.10 9.26
CA GLU A 64 -7.86 -19.91 10.57
C GLU A 64 -9.36 -20.21 10.44
N LYS A 65 -9.77 -21.36 11.00
CA LYS A 65 -11.20 -21.68 11.21
C LYS A 65 -11.90 -20.45 11.79
N LYS A 66 -13.02 -20.04 11.18
CA LYS A 66 -13.86 -18.98 11.75
C LYS A 66 -14.30 -19.40 13.15
N PHE A 67 -14.56 -18.44 14.04
CA PHE A 67 -14.93 -18.72 15.44
C PHE A 67 -16.08 -19.74 15.60
N GLN A 68 -17.06 -19.67 14.71
CA GLN A 68 -18.22 -20.59 14.68
C GLN A 68 -17.85 -22.03 14.28
N ASP A 69 -16.72 -22.22 13.61
CA ASP A 69 -16.24 -23.51 13.09
C ASP A 69 -15.17 -24.14 14.02
N LEU A 70 -14.84 -23.48 15.15
CA LEU A 70 -13.90 -23.99 16.15
C LEU A 70 -14.58 -25.02 17.06
N THR A 71 -13.86 -26.09 17.37
CA THR A 71 -14.22 -26.96 18.50
C THR A 71 -14.06 -26.19 19.81
N PHE A 72 -14.71 -26.66 20.88
CA PHE A 72 -14.65 -26.03 22.20
C PHE A 72 -13.21 -25.85 22.71
N GLU A 73 -12.35 -26.84 22.50
CA GLU A 73 -10.94 -26.78 22.88
C GLU A 73 -10.15 -25.75 22.06
N GLU A 74 -10.39 -25.67 20.75
CA GLU A 74 -9.77 -24.66 19.89
C GLU A 74 -10.23 -23.24 20.27
N LEU A 75 -11.51 -23.08 20.62
CA LEU A 75 -12.07 -21.82 21.10
C LEU A 75 -11.43 -21.39 22.43
N LEU A 76 -11.34 -22.29 23.42
CA LEU A 76 -10.69 -22.02 24.71
C LEU A 76 -9.23 -21.59 24.53
N ASN A 77 -8.49 -22.26 23.65
CA ASN A 77 -7.08 -21.93 23.38
C ASN A 77 -6.95 -20.57 22.67
N ARG A 78 -7.86 -20.25 21.75
CA ARG A 78 -7.88 -18.96 21.07
C ARG A 78 -8.21 -17.82 22.04
N VAL A 79 -9.21 -17.99 22.90
CA VAL A 79 -9.56 -16.99 23.93
C VAL A 79 -8.40 -16.77 24.90
N LYS A 80 -7.72 -17.83 25.36
CA LYS A 80 -6.50 -17.72 26.20
C LYS A 80 -5.38 -16.94 25.52
N SER A 81 -5.22 -17.09 24.20
CA SER A 81 -4.19 -16.36 23.44
C SER A 81 -4.49 -14.87 23.27
N LEU A 82 -5.77 -14.50 23.24
CA LEU A 82 -6.25 -13.12 23.12
C LEU A 82 -6.21 -12.37 24.46
N ASN A 83 -6.34 -13.09 25.58
CA ASN A 83 -6.34 -12.53 26.94
C ASN A 83 -4.92 -12.43 27.55
N LYS A 84 -3.87 -12.42 26.73
CA LYS A 84 -2.46 -12.26 27.17
C LYS A 84 -2.05 -10.79 27.36
N TYR A 85 -2.99 -9.93 27.72
CA TYR A 85 -2.75 -8.58 28.23
C TYR A 85 -3.54 -8.39 29.51
#